data_AF-A0A2J8WRF2-F1
#
_entry.id   AF-A0A2J8WRF2-F1
#
_cell.length_a   1.000
_cell.length_b   1.000
_cell.length_c   1.000
_cell.angle_alpha   90.00
_cell.angle_beta   90.00
_cell.angle_gamma   90.00
#
_symmetry.space_group_name_H-M   'P 1'
#
loop_
_entity.id
_entity.type
_entity.pdbx_description
1 polymer ?
#
loop_
_entity_poly.entity_id
_entity_poly.type
_entity_poly.pdbx_seq_one_letter_code
_entity_poly.pdbx_strand_id
1 'polypeptide(L)'
;SARALLEEVKALLGPAPEDEDERPEAEDGPGAGDHALGLPAEVVEPEGPVAQRAVRLAVIEFHLGVNHIDTEELSAGEEHLVKCLRLLRRYRLSHDCISLCIQAQNNLGILWSEREEIETAQAYLESSEALYNQYMKEVGSPPLDPTECFLPEEEKLTEQERSKRFEKVYTHNLYYLAQVYQHLEMFEKAAHYCHSTLKRQLEHNAYHPIEWAINAATLSQFYINKLCFMEARHCLSAANVIFGQTGKISATEDTPEAEGEVPELYHQRKGEIARCWIKYCLTLMQNAQLSMQKNEEELQDKLQHLFSIFVHSCHGCAEDAQSGRPSAPPPRGLVHSYSGYA
;
A
#
# COMPACT_ATOMS: atom_id res chain seq x y z
N SER A 1 22.01 -13.82 -27.00
CA SER A 1 21.47 -13.38 -25.71
C SER A 1 19.95 -13.23 -25.83
N ALA A 2 19.21 -13.16 -24.72
CA ALA A 2 17.76 -12.97 -24.77
C ALA A 2 17.35 -11.71 -25.56
N ARG A 3 18.08 -10.59 -25.38
CA ARG A 3 17.85 -9.36 -26.15
C ARG A 3 18.06 -9.51 -27.66
N ALA A 4 19.11 -10.20 -28.09
CA ALA A 4 19.36 -10.41 -29.51
C ALA A 4 18.22 -11.18 -30.18
N LEU A 5 17.64 -12.15 -29.48
CA LEU A 5 16.46 -12.88 -29.95
C LEU A 5 15.24 -11.97 -30.04
N LEU A 6 14.99 -11.13 -29.03
CA LEU A 6 13.87 -10.17 -29.04
C LEU A 6 14.00 -9.14 -30.18
N GLU A 7 15.20 -8.64 -30.46
CA GLU A 7 15.45 -7.73 -31.58
C GLU A 7 15.28 -8.42 -32.94
N GLU A 8 15.65 -9.69 -33.07
CA GLU A 8 15.38 -10.48 -34.28
C GLU A 8 13.88 -10.65 -34.51
N VAL A 9 13.11 -11.01 -33.46
CA VAL A 9 11.65 -11.13 -33.55
C VAL A 9 10.99 -9.78 -33.87
N LYS A 10 11.49 -8.69 -33.30
CA LYS A 10 11.04 -7.32 -33.62
C LYS A 10 11.24 -6.99 -35.09
N ALA A 11 12.41 -7.32 -35.65
CA ALA A 11 12.72 -7.13 -37.06
C ALA A 11 11.79 -7.96 -37.97
N LEU A 12 11.43 -9.19 -37.55
CA LEU A 12 10.49 -10.03 -38.28
C LEU A 12 9.05 -9.50 -38.28
N LEU A 13 8.62 -8.84 -37.19
CA LEU A 13 7.29 -8.22 -37.12
C LEU A 13 7.16 -6.97 -38.00
N GLY A 14 8.28 -6.34 -38.36
CA GLY A 14 8.34 -5.12 -39.16
C GLY A 14 8.13 -3.84 -38.33
N PRO A 15 8.11 -2.67 -38.99
CA PRO A 15 8.00 -1.39 -38.29
C PRO A 15 6.66 -1.27 -37.53
N ALA A 16 6.68 -0.43 -36.51
CA ALA A 16 5.46 -0.02 -35.82
C ALA A 16 4.47 0.59 -36.84
N PRO A 17 3.16 0.36 -36.67
CA PRO A 17 2.18 1.09 -37.46
C PRO A 17 2.41 2.59 -37.25
N GLU A 18 2.40 3.36 -38.33
CA GLU A 18 2.50 4.82 -38.26
C GLU A 18 1.32 5.35 -37.43
N ASP A 19 1.62 6.09 -36.37
CA ASP A 19 0.60 6.82 -35.63
C ASP A 19 0.08 7.93 -36.55
N GLU A 20 -1.10 7.74 -37.17
CA GLU A 20 -1.78 8.81 -37.92
C GLU A 20 -2.14 10.04 -37.03
N ASP A 21 -1.90 9.94 -35.72
CA ASP A 21 -2.08 10.98 -34.71
C ASP A 21 -0.78 11.76 -34.37
N GLU A 22 0.24 11.75 -35.23
CA GLU A 22 1.34 12.74 -35.16
C GLU A 22 0.85 14.16 -35.54
N ARG A 23 0.04 14.78 -34.67
CA ARG A 23 0.06 16.24 -34.56
C ARG A 23 1.24 16.60 -33.66
N PRO A 24 2.07 17.59 -34.05
CA PRO A 24 3.17 18.02 -33.20
C PRO A 24 2.58 18.66 -31.95
N GLU A 25 2.61 17.93 -30.83
CA GLU A 25 2.39 18.53 -29.52
C GLU A 25 3.54 19.52 -29.29
N ALA A 26 3.17 20.74 -28.92
CA ALA A 26 4.11 21.83 -28.70
C ALA A 26 5.16 21.42 -27.66
N GLU A 27 6.39 21.92 -27.83
CA GLU A 27 7.50 21.76 -26.89
C GLU A 27 7.06 22.07 -25.44
N ASP A 28 6.67 21.04 -24.70
CA ASP A 28 6.74 21.06 -23.25
C ASP A 28 8.14 20.56 -22.87
N GLY A 29 8.82 21.36 -22.05
CA GLY A 29 10.22 21.14 -21.67
C GLY A 29 10.49 19.76 -21.08
N PRO A 30 11.78 19.38 -20.96
CA PRO A 30 12.17 18.06 -20.46
C PRO A 30 11.68 17.92 -19.01
N GLY A 31 10.58 17.18 -18.80
CA GLY A 31 10.04 16.90 -17.47
C GLY A 31 8.51 16.89 -17.30
N ALA A 32 7.68 17.08 -18.34
CA ALA A 32 6.22 17.13 -18.15
C ALA A 32 5.34 16.35 -19.13
N GLY A 33 5.86 15.81 -20.24
CA GLY A 33 5.04 15.24 -21.32
C GLY A 33 5.19 13.72 -21.49
N ASP A 34 4.54 12.92 -20.64
CA ASP A 34 3.97 11.57 -20.94
C ASP A 34 3.46 10.84 -19.67
N HIS A 35 3.67 11.41 -18.49
CA HIS A 35 3.54 10.71 -17.20
C HIS A 35 2.12 10.30 -16.80
N ALA A 36 1.10 10.81 -17.49
CA ALA A 36 -0.27 10.37 -17.33
C ALA A 36 -0.93 10.30 -18.70
N LEU A 37 -0.61 9.25 -19.47
CA LEU A 37 -1.50 8.77 -20.51
C LEU A 37 -2.89 8.64 -19.88
N GLY A 38 -3.77 9.60 -20.16
CA GLY A 38 -5.06 9.77 -19.47
C GLY A 38 -5.93 8.51 -19.53
N LEU A 39 -6.94 8.47 -18.65
CA LEU A 39 -7.88 7.35 -18.60
C LEU A 39 -8.54 7.16 -19.98
N PRO A 40 -8.49 5.95 -20.57
CA PRO A 40 -9.28 5.65 -21.75
C PRO A 40 -10.77 5.73 -21.37
N ALA A 41 -11.56 6.45 -22.17
CA ALA A 41 -12.98 6.60 -21.90
C ALA A 41 -13.80 5.37 -22.31
N GLU A 42 -13.27 4.53 -23.21
CA GLU A 42 -13.96 3.36 -23.76
C GLU A 42 -13.02 2.18 -23.97
N VAL A 43 -13.54 0.97 -23.80
CA VAL A 43 -12.84 -0.29 -24.12
C VAL A 43 -12.81 -0.46 -25.64
N VAL A 44 -11.61 -0.48 -26.21
CA VAL A 44 -11.38 -0.72 -27.64
C VAL A 44 -10.53 -1.97 -27.78
N GLU A 45 -11.05 -3.00 -28.46
CA GLU A 45 -10.32 -4.24 -28.71
C GLU A 45 -9.36 -4.11 -29.92
N PRO A 46 -8.17 -4.74 -29.87
CA PRO A 46 -7.19 -4.67 -30.95
C PRO A 46 -7.58 -5.59 -32.12
N GLU A 47 -8.59 -5.18 -32.88
CA GLU A 47 -9.10 -5.93 -34.02
C GLU A 47 -8.24 -5.73 -35.29
N GLY A 48 -7.97 -6.82 -35.99
CA GLY A 48 -7.27 -6.82 -37.26
C GLY A 48 -5.74 -6.94 -37.17
N PRO A 49 -5.07 -7.18 -38.32
CA PRO A 49 -3.66 -7.54 -38.34
C PRO A 49 -2.72 -6.41 -37.91
N VAL A 50 -3.13 -5.16 -38.08
CA VAL A 50 -2.33 -3.98 -37.69
C VAL A 50 -2.35 -3.82 -36.16
N ALA A 51 -3.52 -3.90 -35.54
CA ALA A 51 -3.65 -3.80 -34.08
C ALA A 51 -2.95 -4.97 -33.38
N GLN A 52 -3.15 -6.21 -33.86
CA GLN A 52 -2.45 -7.38 -33.31
C GLN A 52 -0.93 -7.27 -33.44
N ARG A 53 -0.42 -6.69 -34.54
CA ARG A 53 1.02 -6.40 -34.69
C ARG A 53 1.48 -5.37 -33.67
N ALA A 54 0.72 -4.30 -33.44
CA ALA A 54 1.04 -3.29 -32.44
C ALA A 54 1.16 -3.91 -31.03
N VAL A 55 0.22 -4.77 -30.65
CA VAL A 55 0.26 -5.50 -29.37
C VAL A 55 1.52 -6.37 -29.26
N ARG A 56 1.82 -7.18 -30.28
CA ARG A 56 3.03 -8.02 -30.28
C ARG A 56 4.32 -7.20 -30.22
N LEU A 57 4.40 -6.09 -30.95
CA LEU A 57 5.54 -5.17 -30.87
C LEU A 57 5.65 -4.59 -29.45
N ALA A 58 4.54 -4.18 -28.84
CA ALA A 58 4.54 -3.66 -27.48
C ALA A 58 5.05 -4.69 -26.44
N VAL A 59 4.66 -5.97 -26.57
CA VAL A 59 5.18 -7.05 -25.72
C VAL A 59 6.70 -7.16 -25.86
N ILE A 60 7.24 -7.05 -27.07
CA ILE A 60 8.69 -7.09 -27.30
C ILE A 60 9.37 -5.87 -26.70
N GLU A 61 8.84 -4.67 -26.92
CA GLU A 61 9.37 -3.44 -26.30
C GLU A 61 9.36 -3.55 -24.77
N PHE A 62 8.30 -4.10 -24.17
CA PHE A 62 8.25 -4.36 -22.75
C PHE A 62 9.38 -5.30 -22.28
N HIS A 63 9.57 -6.44 -22.94
CA HIS A 63 10.63 -7.38 -22.55
C HIS A 63 12.04 -6.82 -22.80
N LEU A 64 12.25 -6.02 -23.85
CA LEU A 64 13.51 -5.30 -24.05
C LEU A 64 13.74 -4.30 -22.92
N GLY A 65 12.70 -3.54 -22.54
CA GLY A 65 12.74 -2.58 -21.46
C GLY A 65 13.12 -3.22 -20.12
N VAL A 66 12.41 -4.29 -19.72
CA VAL A 66 12.72 -5.05 -18.50
C VAL A 66 14.14 -5.61 -18.54
N ASN A 67 14.55 -6.23 -19.65
CA ASN A 67 15.91 -6.74 -19.77
C ASN A 67 16.96 -5.62 -19.60
N HIS A 68 16.74 -4.42 -20.12
CA HIS A 68 17.64 -3.27 -19.96
C HIS A 68 17.72 -2.79 -18.51
N ILE A 69 16.58 -2.70 -17.81
CA ILE A 69 16.53 -2.38 -16.39
C ILE A 69 17.31 -3.42 -15.57
N ASP A 70 17.10 -4.71 -15.85
CA ASP A 70 17.77 -5.82 -15.15
C ASP A 70 19.30 -5.81 -15.30
N THR A 71 19.85 -5.12 -16.30
CA THR A 71 21.31 -4.92 -16.44
C THR A 71 21.75 -3.47 -16.20
N GLU A 72 20.95 -2.70 -15.46
CA GLU A 72 21.26 -1.33 -15.04
C GLU A 72 21.38 -0.33 -16.20
N GLU A 73 20.88 -0.65 -17.39
CA GLU A 73 20.81 0.26 -18.54
C GLU A 73 19.48 1.03 -18.53
N LEU A 74 19.25 1.80 -17.46
CA LEU A 74 17.95 2.38 -17.12
C LEU A 74 17.35 3.27 -18.20
N SER A 75 18.16 4.08 -18.90
CA SER A 75 17.68 4.98 -19.94
C SER A 75 17.11 4.23 -21.16
N ALA A 76 17.81 3.19 -21.62
CA ALA A 76 17.28 2.34 -22.69
C ALA A 76 16.02 1.58 -22.22
N GLY A 77 16.03 1.12 -20.96
CA GLY A 77 14.87 0.48 -20.33
C GLY A 77 13.61 1.35 -20.38
N GLU A 78 13.75 2.61 -19.98
CA GLU A 78 12.69 3.61 -20.02
C GLU A 78 12.18 3.86 -21.45
N GLU A 79 13.07 4.11 -22.42
CA GLU A 79 12.68 4.37 -23.81
C GLU A 79 11.82 3.23 -24.40
N HIS A 80 12.21 1.99 -24.13
CA HIS A 80 11.46 0.80 -24.54
C HIS A 80 10.09 0.70 -23.85
N LEU A 81 10.02 0.95 -22.53
CA LEU A 81 8.75 0.90 -21.79
C LEU A 81 7.78 2.02 -22.20
N VAL A 82 8.27 3.24 -22.43
CA VAL A 82 7.47 4.35 -22.95
C VAL A 82 6.94 4.02 -24.34
N LYS A 83 7.79 3.44 -25.21
CA LYS A 83 7.36 2.99 -26.53
C LYS A 83 6.31 1.88 -26.48
N CYS A 84 6.41 0.95 -25.54
CA CYS A 84 5.37 -0.04 -25.27
C CYS A 84 4.03 0.64 -24.95
N LEU A 85 4.01 1.59 -24.02
CA LEU A 85 2.78 2.29 -23.64
C LEU A 85 2.18 3.11 -24.78
N ARG A 86 3.02 3.74 -25.61
CA ARG A 86 2.58 4.48 -26.80
C ARG A 86 1.86 3.56 -27.81
N LEU A 87 2.45 2.40 -28.13
CA LEU A 87 1.84 1.42 -29.04
C LEU A 87 0.48 0.91 -28.55
N LEU A 88 0.27 0.89 -27.23
CA LEU A 88 -0.95 0.40 -26.60
C LEU A 88 -1.96 1.51 -26.29
N ARG A 89 -1.65 2.79 -26.56
CA ARG A 89 -2.42 3.95 -26.07
C ARG A 89 -3.92 3.86 -26.37
N ARG A 90 -4.28 3.34 -27.55
CA ARG A 90 -5.67 3.16 -27.99
C ARG A 90 -6.39 1.98 -27.33
N TYR A 91 -5.65 0.97 -26.87
CA TYR A 91 -6.19 -0.32 -26.44
C TYR A 91 -5.95 -0.58 -24.94
N ARG A 92 -5.59 0.42 -24.13
CA ARG A 92 -5.07 0.21 -22.76
C ARG A 92 -6.04 -0.48 -21.79
N LEU A 93 -7.35 -0.42 -22.04
CA LEU A 93 -8.38 -1.13 -21.26
C LEU A 93 -8.83 -2.47 -21.89
N SER A 94 -8.27 -2.84 -23.04
CA SER A 94 -8.66 -4.07 -23.73
C SER A 94 -8.21 -5.30 -22.95
N HIS A 95 -8.93 -6.41 -23.13
CA HIS A 95 -8.62 -7.69 -22.49
C HIS A 95 -7.19 -8.18 -22.81
N ASP A 96 -6.73 -7.93 -24.03
CA ASP A 96 -5.40 -8.28 -24.53
C ASP A 96 -4.26 -7.40 -23.97
N CYS A 97 -4.53 -6.15 -23.61
CA CYS A 97 -3.48 -5.14 -23.40
C CYS A 97 -3.36 -4.64 -21.96
N ILE A 98 -4.43 -4.71 -21.17
CA ILE A 98 -4.48 -4.12 -19.82
C ILE A 98 -3.38 -4.65 -18.90
N SER A 99 -3.11 -5.96 -18.94
CA SER A 99 -2.05 -6.59 -18.13
C SER A 99 -0.67 -6.02 -18.49
N LEU A 100 -0.40 -5.85 -19.79
CA LEU A 100 0.85 -5.28 -20.29
C LEU A 100 0.99 -3.80 -19.92
N CYS A 101 -0.09 -3.02 -20.01
CA CYS A 101 -0.10 -1.60 -19.65
C CYS A 101 0.24 -1.39 -18.18
N ILE A 102 -0.42 -2.12 -17.29
CA ILE A 102 -0.17 -2.06 -15.84
C ILE A 102 1.26 -2.50 -15.53
N GLN A 103 1.74 -3.59 -16.14
CA GLN A 103 3.13 -4.04 -15.94
C GLN A 103 4.16 -3.00 -16.40
N ALA A 104 3.97 -2.39 -17.57
CA ALA A 104 4.88 -1.35 -18.06
C ALA A 104 4.85 -0.10 -17.18
N GLN A 105 3.67 0.35 -16.73
CA GLN A 105 3.56 1.48 -15.79
C GLN A 105 4.18 1.17 -14.43
N ASN A 106 4.02 -0.04 -13.91
CA ASN A 106 4.67 -0.44 -12.66
C ASN A 106 6.20 -0.37 -12.80
N ASN A 107 6.77 -0.91 -13.88
CA ASN A 107 8.21 -0.86 -14.11
C ASN A 107 8.72 0.59 -14.26
N LEU A 108 7.99 1.46 -14.97
CA LEU A 108 8.33 2.89 -15.03
C LEU A 108 8.23 3.55 -13.66
N GLY A 109 7.18 3.28 -12.89
CA GLY A 109 7.01 3.79 -11.54
C GLY A 109 8.16 3.41 -10.60
N ILE A 110 8.63 2.15 -10.68
CA ILE A 110 9.79 1.66 -9.93
C ILE A 110 11.06 2.38 -10.38
N LEU A 111 11.32 2.42 -11.68
CA LEU A 111 12.50 3.06 -12.26
C LEU A 111 12.59 4.54 -11.87
N TRP A 112 11.48 5.28 -11.93
CA TRP A 112 11.45 6.69 -11.52
C TRP A 112 11.62 6.86 -10.01
N SER A 113 11.09 5.93 -9.21
CA SER A 113 11.30 5.92 -7.76
C SER A 113 12.77 5.67 -7.41
N GLU A 114 13.47 4.79 -8.13
CA GLU A 114 14.90 4.52 -7.95
C GLU A 114 15.79 5.71 -8.35
N ARG A 115 15.30 6.57 -9.24
CA ARG A 115 15.95 7.84 -9.61
C ARG A 115 15.63 9.00 -8.67
N GLU A 116 14.87 8.75 -7.60
CA GLU A 116 14.39 9.76 -6.64
C GLU A 116 13.43 10.81 -7.26
N GLU A 117 12.87 10.55 -8.44
CA GLU A 117 11.84 11.38 -9.09
C GLU A 117 10.44 10.92 -8.65
N ILE A 118 10.11 11.22 -7.38
CA ILE A 118 8.98 10.60 -6.66
C ILE A 118 7.62 11.00 -7.24
N GLU A 119 7.45 12.24 -7.69
CA GLU A 119 6.21 12.73 -8.30
C GLU A 119 5.91 12.00 -9.62
N THR A 120 6.95 11.75 -10.41
CA THR A 120 6.83 11.00 -11.67
C THR A 120 6.50 9.54 -11.41
N ALA A 121 7.17 8.93 -10.43
CA ALA A 121 6.87 7.57 -9.98
C ALA A 121 5.40 7.44 -9.51
N GLN A 122 4.94 8.42 -8.72
CA GLN A 122 3.55 8.50 -8.25
C GLN A 122 2.56 8.51 -9.43
N ALA A 123 2.79 9.37 -10.43
CA ALA A 123 1.88 9.49 -11.57
C ALA A 123 1.70 8.17 -12.33
N TYR A 124 2.80 7.44 -12.60
CA TYR A 124 2.71 6.13 -13.26
C TYR A 124 1.95 5.09 -12.44
N LEU A 125 2.25 5.01 -11.14
CA LEU A 125 1.64 4.00 -10.26
C LEU A 125 0.16 4.29 -9.93
N GLU A 126 -0.22 5.56 -9.78
CA GLU A 126 -1.62 5.94 -9.63
C GLU A 126 -2.42 5.74 -10.93
N SER A 127 -1.80 6.02 -12.08
CA SER A 127 -2.40 5.71 -13.38
C SER A 127 -2.62 4.19 -13.54
N SER A 128 -1.65 3.38 -13.13
CA SER A 128 -1.74 1.91 -13.11
C SER A 128 -2.86 1.40 -12.20
N GLU A 129 -2.97 1.97 -10.99
CA GLU A 129 -4.08 1.68 -10.07
C GLU A 129 -5.44 2.05 -10.67
N ALA A 130 -5.53 3.22 -11.31
CA ALA A 130 -6.76 3.69 -11.92
C ALA A 130 -7.20 2.79 -13.08
N LEU A 131 -6.26 2.35 -13.94
CA LEU A 131 -6.53 1.39 -15.01
C LEU A 131 -7.02 0.05 -14.48
N TYR A 132 -6.39 -0.50 -13.44
CA TYR A 132 -6.85 -1.74 -12.81
C TYR A 132 -8.29 -1.59 -12.29
N ASN A 133 -8.56 -0.53 -11.51
CA ASN A 133 -9.87 -0.31 -10.92
C ASN A 133 -10.96 -0.10 -11.99
N GLN A 134 -10.63 0.60 -13.07
CA GLN A 134 -11.56 0.80 -14.19
C GLN A 134 -11.85 -0.53 -14.90
N TYR A 135 -10.82 -1.30 -15.27
CA TYR A 135 -10.97 -2.58 -15.93
C TYR A 135 -11.78 -3.59 -15.10
N MET A 136 -11.50 -3.68 -13.79
CA MET A 136 -12.25 -4.56 -12.89
C MET A 136 -13.71 -4.15 -12.72
N LYS A 137 -14.03 -2.86 -12.89
CA LYS A 137 -15.40 -2.34 -12.83
C LYS A 137 -16.18 -2.57 -14.13
N GLU A 138 -15.53 -2.42 -15.28
CA GLU A 138 -16.19 -2.47 -16.59
C GLU A 138 -16.21 -3.87 -17.22
N VAL A 139 -15.11 -4.61 -17.10
CA VAL A 139 -14.91 -5.92 -17.77
C VAL A 139 -14.90 -7.05 -16.75
N GLY A 140 -14.03 -6.95 -15.73
CA GLY A 140 -13.99 -7.88 -14.59
C GLY A 140 -13.53 -9.32 -14.90
N SER A 141 -13.11 -9.63 -16.13
CA SER A 141 -12.59 -10.95 -16.51
C SER A 141 -11.05 -10.98 -16.47
N PRO A 142 -10.40 -12.13 -16.22
CA PRO A 142 -8.94 -12.20 -16.18
C PRO A 142 -8.32 -11.89 -17.55
N PRO A 143 -7.47 -10.84 -17.67
CA PRO A 143 -6.89 -10.43 -18.95
C PRO A 143 -5.84 -11.42 -19.44
N LEU A 144 -5.47 -11.32 -20.73
CA LEU A 144 -4.33 -12.09 -21.24
C LEU A 144 -3.02 -11.64 -20.58
N ASP A 145 -2.17 -12.61 -20.27
CA ASP A 145 -0.81 -12.36 -19.83
C ASP A 145 0.08 -12.04 -21.06
N PRO A 146 1.03 -11.09 -20.96
CA PRO A 146 1.90 -10.74 -22.08
C PRO A 146 2.65 -11.93 -22.69
N THR A 147 2.94 -12.95 -21.89
CA THR A 147 3.63 -14.16 -22.36
C THR A 147 2.79 -14.99 -23.33
N GLU A 148 1.47 -14.82 -23.33
CA GLU A 148 0.53 -15.56 -24.18
C GLU A 148 0.45 -15.01 -25.61
N CYS A 149 0.92 -13.78 -25.87
CA CYS A 149 0.78 -13.12 -27.17
C CYS A 149 1.51 -13.83 -28.33
N PHE A 150 2.45 -14.73 -28.01
CA PHE A 150 3.21 -15.53 -28.96
C PHE A 150 2.92 -17.04 -28.87
N LEU A 151 1.99 -17.45 -27.99
CA LEU A 151 1.66 -18.86 -27.78
C LEU A 151 0.44 -19.27 -28.64
N PRO A 152 0.42 -20.53 -29.12
CA PRO A 152 -0.79 -21.11 -29.71
C PRO A 152 -1.87 -21.29 -28.63
N GLU A 153 -3.15 -21.40 -29.06
CA GLU A 153 -4.31 -21.43 -28.15
C GLU A 153 -4.23 -22.57 -27.13
N GLU A 154 -3.65 -23.70 -27.50
CA GLU A 154 -3.52 -24.90 -26.65
C GLU A 154 -2.49 -24.73 -25.53
N GLU A 155 -1.55 -23.78 -25.66
CA GLU A 155 -0.48 -23.50 -24.69
C GLU A 155 -0.78 -22.25 -23.83
N LYS A 156 -1.92 -21.61 -24.04
CA LYS A 156 -2.36 -20.45 -23.25
C LYS A 156 -2.68 -20.82 -21.81
N LEU A 157 -2.62 -19.82 -20.95
CA LEU A 157 -2.84 -19.96 -19.53
C LEU A 157 -4.32 -20.19 -19.22
N THR A 158 -4.57 -20.97 -18.19
CA THR A 158 -5.92 -21.09 -17.65
C THR A 158 -6.41 -19.75 -17.10
N GLU A 159 -7.72 -19.54 -17.07
CA GLU A 159 -8.32 -18.33 -16.49
C GLU A 159 -7.89 -18.11 -15.02
N GLN A 160 -7.74 -19.20 -14.26
CA GLN A 160 -7.27 -19.15 -12.88
C GLN A 160 -5.82 -18.65 -12.78
N GLU A 161 -4.93 -19.10 -13.68
CA GLU A 161 -3.54 -18.64 -13.72
C GLU A 161 -3.45 -17.18 -14.16
N ARG A 162 -4.23 -16.76 -15.17
CA ARG A 162 -4.32 -15.36 -15.61
C ARG A 162 -4.78 -14.47 -14.47
N SER A 163 -5.83 -14.85 -13.76
CA SER A 163 -6.32 -14.14 -12.58
C SER A 163 -5.23 -14.02 -11.52
N LYS A 164 -4.55 -15.11 -11.17
CA LYS A 164 -3.46 -15.10 -10.18
C LYS A 164 -2.31 -14.18 -10.58
N ARG A 165 -1.88 -14.21 -11.85
CA ARG A 165 -0.80 -13.34 -12.35
C ARG A 165 -1.23 -11.87 -12.34
N PHE A 166 -2.45 -11.57 -12.77
CA PHE A 166 -2.99 -10.21 -12.77
C PHE A 166 -3.10 -9.62 -11.36
N GLU A 167 -3.64 -10.39 -10.40
CA GLU A 167 -3.71 -9.97 -9.00
C GLU A 167 -2.33 -9.78 -8.37
N LYS A 168 -1.32 -10.56 -8.79
CA LYS A 168 0.09 -10.38 -8.37
C LYS A 168 0.65 -9.05 -8.88
N VAL A 169 0.44 -8.73 -10.16
CA VAL A 169 0.87 -7.45 -10.76
C VAL A 169 0.23 -6.27 -10.03
N TYR A 170 -1.07 -6.31 -9.76
CA TYR A 170 -1.74 -5.23 -9.04
C TYR A 170 -1.27 -5.12 -7.58
N THR A 171 -1.06 -6.23 -6.89
CA THR A 171 -0.49 -6.23 -5.52
C THR A 171 0.92 -5.63 -5.50
N HIS A 172 1.71 -5.86 -6.55
CA HIS A 172 3.02 -5.24 -6.73
C HIS A 172 2.93 -3.72 -6.91
N ASN A 173 1.94 -3.23 -7.66
CA ASN A 173 1.66 -1.80 -7.79
C ASN A 173 1.39 -1.15 -6.42
N LEU A 174 0.50 -1.74 -5.62
CA LEU A 174 0.15 -1.23 -4.29
C LEU A 174 1.36 -1.19 -3.33
N TYR A 175 2.24 -2.19 -3.43
CA TYR A 175 3.49 -2.23 -2.67
C TYR A 175 4.40 -1.03 -2.98
N TYR A 176 4.54 -0.66 -4.25
CA TYR A 176 5.35 0.51 -4.63
C TYR A 176 4.64 1.84 -4.37
N LEU A 177 3.31 1.92 -4.50
CA LEU A 177 2.55 3.08 -4.05
C LEU A 177 2.78 3.35 -2.56
N ALA A 178 2.85 2.31 -1.73
CA ALA A 178 3.18 2.47 -0.31
C ALA A 178 4.55 3.12 -0.11
N GLN A 179 5.57 2.73 -0.88
CA GLN A 179 6.91 3.30 -0.81
C GLN A 179 6.94 4.74 -1.30
N VAL A 180 6.33 5.04 -2.44
CA VAL A 180 6.22 6.41 -2.97
C VAL A 180 5.53 7.33 -1.97
N TYR A 181 4.40 6.91 -1.38
CA TYR A 181 3.72 7.71 -0.36
C TYR A 181 4.50 7.84 0.95
N GLN A 182 5.33 6.86 1.28
CA GLN A 182 6.25 6.97 2.41
C GLN A 182 7.31 8.05 2.15
N HIS A 183 7.85 8.13 0.92
CA HIS A 183 8.80 9.18 0.51
C HIS A 183 8.16 10.57 0.50
N LEU A 184 6.89 10.69 0.09
CA LEU A 184 6.13 11.95 0.14
C LEU A 184 5.63 12.33 1.54
N GLU A 185 6.05 11.60 2.59
CA GLU A 185 5.62 11.79 3.98
C GLU A 185 4.09 11.67 4.19
N MET A 186 3.37 11.07 3.25
CA MET A 186 1.94 10.80 3.34
C MET A 186 1.70 9.47 4.08
N PHE A 187 2.11 9.42 5.35
CA PHE A 187 2.22 8.18 6.12
C PHE A 187 0.90 7.41 6.27
N GLU A 188 -0.25 8.08 6.38
CA GLU A 188 -1.55 7.42 6.43
C GLU A 188 -1.88 6.68 5.13
N LYS A 189 -1.59 7.31 3.98
CA LYS A 189 -1.83 6.71 2.66
C LYS A 189 -0.85 5.55 2.42
N ALA A 190 0.41 5.73 2.79
CA ALA A 190 1.42 4.67 2.77
C ALA A 190 1.00 3.46 3.63
N ALA A 191 0.57 3.69 4.87
CA ALA A 191 0.10 2.63 5.77
C ALA A 191 -1.15 1.91 5.23
N HIS A 192 -2.07 2.64 4.59
CA HIS A 192 -3.22 2.04 3.93
C HIS A 192 -2.80 1.10 2.80
N TYR A 193 -1.88 1.51 1.92
CA TYR A 193 -1.37 0.64 0.87
C TYR A 193 -0.60 -0.56 1.43
N CYS A 194 0.24 -0.39 2.46
CA CYS A 194 0.90 -1.49 3.15
C CYS A 194 -0.11 -2.53 3.68
N HIS A 195 -1.19 -2.06 4.31
CA HIS A 195 -2.25 -2.94 4.81
C HIS A 195 -2.96 -3.69 3.66
N SER A 196 -3.33 -2.98 2.60
CA SER A 196 -3.99 -3.56 1.42
C SER A 196 -3.10 -4.59 0.73
N THR A 197 -1.80 -4.33 0.60
CA THR A 197 -0.82 -5.29 0.07
C THR A 197 -0.75 -6.55 0.92
N LEU A 198 -0.61 -6.43 2.24
CA LEU A 198 -0.55 -7.58 3.15
C LEU A 198 -1.83 -8.42 3.12
N LYS A 199 -2.99 -7.76 3.07
CA LYS A 199 -4.29 -8.42 2.96
C LYS A 199 -4.40 -9.22 1.68
N ARG A 200 -4.08 -8.61 0.53
CA ARG A 200 -4.15 -9.27 -0.79
C ARG A 200 -3.16 -10.43 -0.91
N GLN A 201 -1.97 -10.27 -0.34
CA GLN A 201 -0.99 -11.35 -0.24
C GLN A 201 -1.56 -12.59 0.45
N LEU A 202 -2.30 -12.42 1.56
CA LEU A 202 -2.99 -13.53 2.23
C LEU A 202 -4.12 -14.11 1.39
N GLU A 203 -4.96 -13.27 0.78
CA GLU A 203 -6.12 -13.69 -0.02
C GLU A 203 -5.72 -14.56 -1.22
N HIS A 204 -4.57 -14.28 -1.83
CA HIS A 204 -4.06 -15.02 -2.99
C HIS A 204 -2.96 -16.05 -2.67
N ASN A 205 -2.64 -16.25 -1.39
CA ASN A 205 -1.57 -17.13 -0.92
C ASN A 205 -0.24 -16.91 -1.68
N ALA A 206 0.12 -15.63 -1.89
CA ALA A 206 1.25 -15.21 -2.71
C ALA A 206 2.23 -14.37 -1.87
N TYR A 207 2.88 -15.01 -0.89
CA TYR A 207 3.82 -14.36 0.02
C TYR A 207 4.86 -15.32 0.59
N HIS A 208 6.00 -14.79 1.00
CA HIS A 208 6.95 -15.51 1.83
C HIS A 208 6.59 -15.32 3.31
N PRO A 209 6.29 -16.38 4.08
CA PRO A 209 5.74 -16.26 5.44
C PRO A 209 6.57 -15.39 6.40
N ILE A 210 7.91 -15.52 6.35
CA ILE A 210 8.81 -14.76 7.21
C ILE A 210 8.75 -13.27 6.87
N GLU A 211 8.84 -12.92 5.58
CA GLU A 211 8.81 -11.52 5.13
C GLU A 211 7.46 -10.88 5.41
N TRP A 212 6.37 -11.61 5.16
CA TRP A 212 5.02 -11.15 5.44
C TRP A 212 4.85 -10.84 6.93
N ALA A 213 5.33 -11.71 7.81
CA ALA A 213 5.25 -11.48 9.25
C ALA A 213 6.04 -10.25 9.69
N ILE A 214 7.22 -10.02 9.12
CA ILE A 214 8.03 -8.83 9.41
C ILE A 214 7.36 -7.55 8.92
N ASN A 215 6.77 -7.57 7.72
CA ASN A 215 6.03 -6.43 7.18
C ASN A 215 4.78 -6.12 8.02
N ALA A 216 4.03 -7.14 8.45
CA ALA A 216 2.90 -6.98 9.37
C ALA A 216 3.33 -6.43 10.74
N ALA A 217 4.45 -6.94 11.30
CA ALA A 217 4.99 -6.43 12.55
C ALA A 217 5.47 -4.97 12.40
N THR A 218 6.03 -4.60 11.26
CA THR A 218 6.48 -3.23 10.97
C THR A 218 5.28 -2.29 10.84
N LEU A 219 4.20 -2.69 10.17
CA LEU A 219 2.96 -1.91 10.07
C LEU A 219 2.34 -1.63 11.45
N SER A 220 2.51 -2.54 12.42
CA SER A 220 2.05 -2.29 13.79
C SER A 220 2.69 -1.04 14.42
N GLN A 221 3.91 -0.70 14.03
CA GLN A 221 4.65 0.44 14.57
C GLN A 221 4.00 1.77 14.15
N PHE A 222 3.46 1.83 12.93
CA PHE A 222 2.65 2.96 12.49
C PHE A 222 1.42 3.14 13.39
N TYR A 223 0.66 2.06 13.63
CA TYR A 223 -0.53 2.11 14.48
C TYR A 223 -0.21 2.45 15.94
N ILE A 224 0.92 1.97 16.49
CA ILE A 224 1.39 2.34 17.82
C ILE A 224 1.63 3.85 17.92
N ASN A 225 2.30 4.43 16.92
CA ASN A 225 2.56 5.88 16.88
C ASN A 225 1.26 6.71 16.79
N LYS A 226 0.20 6.14 16.20
CA LYS A 226 -1.14 6.75 16.13
C LYS A 226 -2.03 6.41 17.33
N LEU A 227 -1.52 5.67 18.33
CA LEU A 227 -2.28 5.18 19.49
C LEU A 227 -3.45 4.24 19.14
N CYS A 228 -3.44 3.67 17.94
CA CYS A 228 -4.37 2.66 17.45
C CYS A 228 -3.94 1.26 17.96
N PHE A 229 -4.03 1.07 19.28
CA PHE A 229 -3.46 -0.13 19.92
C PHE A 229 -4.15 -1.44 19.50
N MET A 230 -5.44 -1.41 19.15
CA MET A 230 -6.16 -2.61 18.74
C MET A 230 -5.66 -3.11 17.38
N GLU A 231 -5.51 -2.21 16.42
CA GLU A 231 -4.98 -2.47 15.09
C GLU A 231 -3.52 -2.91 15.16
N ALA A 232 -2.70 -2.22 15.97
CA ALA A 232 -1.31 -2.61 16.21
C ALA A 232 -1.21 -4.04 16.76
N ARG A 233 -2.01 -4.36 17.79
CA ARG A 233 -2.05 -5.70 18.38
C ARG A 233 -2.51 -6.75 17.37
N HIS A 234 -3.49 -6.43 16.53
CA HIS A 234 -3.96 -7.33 15.49
C HIS A 234 -2.83 -7.66 14.50
N CYS A 235 -2.12 -6.65 13.99
CA CYS A 235 -0.96 -6.84 13.10
C CYS A 235 0.13 -7.72 13.73
N LEU A 236 0.51 -7.44 14.99
CA LEU A 236 1.53 -8.22 15.71
C LEU A 236 1.09 -9.67 15.98
N SER A 237 -0.20 -9.87 16.24
CA SER A 237 -0.75 -11.21 16.47
C SER A 237 -0.77 -12.01 15.17
N ALA A 238 -1.20 -11.39 14.07
CA ALA A 238 -1.14 -12.00 12.75
C ALA A 238 0.30 -12.35 12.34
N ALA A 239 1.26 -11.44 12.57
CA ALA A 239 2.68 -11.70 12.36
C ALA A 239 3.16 -12.94 13.11
N ASN A 240 2.84 -13.07 14.40
CA ASN A 240 3.20 -14.25 15.20
C ASN A 240 2.57 -15.55 14.67
N VAL A 241 1.31 -15.51 14.23
CA VAL A 241 0.61 -16.69 13.70
C VAL A 241 1.28 -17.18 12.43
N ILE A 242 1.49 -16.29 11.45
CA ILE A 242 2.12 -16.65 10.17
C ILE A 242 3.57 -17.08 10.38
N PHE A 243 4.35 -16.35 11.18
CA PHE A 243 5.74 -16.71 11.50
C PHE A 243 5.85 -18.07 12.20
N GLY A 244 4.93 -18.36 13.14
CA GLY A 244 4.90 -19.62 13.86
C GLY A 244 4.50 -20.84 13.02
N GLN A 245 3.85 -20.63 11.88
CA GLN A 245 3.56 -21.70 10.92
C GLN A 245 4.82 -22.13 10.16
N THR A 246 5.75 -21.21 9.89
CA THR A 246 7.02 -21.51 9.20
C THR A 246 7.87 -22.55 9.94
N GLY A 247 8.01 -22.41 11.26
CA GLY A 247 8.77 -23.36 12.08
C GLY A 247 8.12 -24.74 12.25
N LYS A 248 6.84 -24.90 11.86
CA LYS A 248 6.16 -26.21 11.86
C LYS A 248 6.34 -26.94 10.52
N ILE A 249 6.37 -26.19 9.41
CA ILE A 249 6.55 -26.74 8.06
C ILE A 249 7.96 -27.33 7.89
N SER A 250 8.99 -26.67 8.45
CA SER A 250 10.38 -27.17 8.41
C SER A 250 10.62 -28.42 9.26
N ALA A 251 9.74 -28.74 10.22
CA ALA A 251 9.88 -29.92 11.08
C ALA A 251 9.23 -31.18 10.49
N THR A 252 8.48 -31.04 9.39
CA THR A 252 7.74 -32.14 8.75
C THR A 252 8.33 -32.58 7.41
N GLU A 253 9.25 -31.81 6.83
CA GLU A 253 9.96 -32.18 5.61
C GLU A 253 11.37 -32.65 5.95
N ASP A 254 11.63 -33.96 5.78
CA ASP A 254 12.98 -34.56 5.79
C ASP A 254 13.81 -33.99 4.63
N THR A 255 14.30 -32.76 4.77
CA THR A 255 15.27 -32.16 3.86
C THR A 255 16.65 -32.23 4.50
N PRO A 256 17.57 -33.04 3.95
CA PRO A 256 18.95 -33.06 4.41
C PRO A 256 19.66 -31.79 3.91
N GLU A 257 20.47 -31.21 4.79
CA GLU A 257 21.58 -30.29 4.48
C GLU A 257 21.23 -28.82 4.13
N ALA A 258 20.92 -28.02 5.16
CA ALA A 258 21.20 -26.58 5.22
C ALA A 258 21.30 -26.09 6.70
N GLU A 259 22.09 -26.78 7.54
CA GLU A 259 22.11 -26.59 9.01
C GLU A 259 22.85 -25.33 9.52
N GLY A 260 23.23 -24.37 8.65
CA GLY A 260 24.02 -23.20 9.03
C GLY A 260 23.24 -21.87 9.12
N GLU A 261 22.66 -21.42 8.01
CA GLU A 261 22.16 -20.04 7.86
C GLU A 261 20.66 -19.87 8.17
N VAL A 262 19.85 -20.91 7.92
CA VAL A 262 18.39 -20.88 8.13
C VAL A 262 18.00 -20.69 9.61
N PRO A 263 18.70 -21.31 10.59
CA PRO A 263 18.40 -21.08 12.01
C PRO A 263 18.72 -19.64 12.44
N GLU A 264 19.84 -19.07 11.99
CA GLU A 264 20.29 -17.74 12.40
C GLU A 264 19.36 -16.64 11.89
N LEU A 265 19.03 -16.67 10.59
CA LEU A 265 18.06 -15.74 10.00
C LEU A 265 16.68 -15.85 10.66
N TYR A 266 16.20 -17.07 10.92
CA TYR A 266 14.92 -17.26 11.61
C TYR A 266 14.94 -16.66 13.02
N HIS A 267 16.01 -16.88 13.79
CA HIS A 267 16.15 -16.28 15.13
C HIS A 267 16.24 -14.75 15.08
N GLN A 268 16.95 -14.19 14.09
CA GLN A 268 17.03 -12.75 13.87
C GLN A 268 15.62 -12.17 13.62
N ARG A 269 14.86 -12.75 12.69
CA ARG A 269 13.50 -12.29 12.36
C ARG A 269 12.54 -12.44 13.54
N LYS A 270 12.66 -13.51 14.33
CA LYS A 270 11.92 -13.66 15.59
C LYS A 270 12.24 -12.53 16.58
N GLY A 271 13.51 -12.14 16.69
CA GLY A 271 13.96 -11.02 17.49
C GLY A 271 13.38 -9.68 17.03
N GLU A 272 13.28 -9.46 15.72
CA GLU A 272 12.65 -8.27 15.13
C GLU A 272 11.17 -8.14 15.50
N ILE A 273 10.40 -9.24 15.41
CA ILE A 273 8.99 -9.27 15.84
C ILE A 273 8.87 -9.03 17.35
N ALA A 274 9.75 -9.64 18.16
CA ALA A 274 9.77 -9.42 19.60
C ALA A 274 10.07 -7.95 19.96
N ARG A 275 10.98 -7.28 19.24
CA ARG A 275 11.23 -5.83 19.41
C ARG A 275 9.98 -5.00 19.12
N CYS A 276 9.17 -5.38 18.14
CA CYS A 276 7.91 -4.71 17.84
C CYS A 276 6.89 -4.85 18.99
N TRP A 277 6.81 -6.04 19.61
CA TRP A 277 6.00 -6.26 20.84
C TRP A 277 6.50 -5.45 22.04
N ILE A 278 7.82 -5.38 22.23
CA ILE A 278 8.42 -4.57 23.31
C ILE A 278 8.00 -3.11 23.15
N LYS A 279 8.13 -2.55 21.95
CA LYS A 279 7.69 -1.19 21.65
C LYS A 279 6.19 -0.99 21.91
N TYR A 280 5.34 -1.94 21.47
CA TYR A 280 3.91 -1.92 21.77
C TYR A 280 3.63 -1.80 23.28
N CYS A 281 4.21 -2.69 24.08
CA CYS A 281 4.00 -2.71 25.53
C CYS A 281 4.52 -1.43 26.20
N LEU A 282 5.71 -0.95 25.82
CA LEU A 282 6.29 0.26 26.37
C LEU A 282 5.41 1.48 26.08
N THR A 283 4.99 1.67 24.83
CA THR A 283 4.14 2.80 24.45
C THR A 283 2.76 2.72 25.11
N LEU A 284 2.19 1.51 25.25
CA LEU A 284 0.92 1.32 25.97
C LEU A 284 1.04 1.71 27.44
N MET A 285 2.09 1.27 28.14
CA MET A 285 2.33 1.62 29.54
C MET A 285 2.58 3.13 29.72
N GLN A 286 3.37 3.75 28.83
CA GLN A 286 3.60 5.19 28.84
C GLN A 286 2.29 5.97 28.65
N ASN A 287 1.42 5.54 27.73
CA ASN A 287 0.11 6.17 27.54
C ASN A 287 -0.81 6.00 28.75
N ALA A 288 -0.82 4.80 29.36
CA ALA A 288 -1.56 4.57 30.60
C ALA A 288 -1.06 5.47 31.74
N GLN A 289 0.26 5.62 31.89
CA GLN A 289 0.87 6.51 32.88
C GLN A 289 0.47 7.97 32.65
N LEU A 290 0.57 8.47 31.41
CA LEU A 290 0.15 9.83 31.05
C LEU A 290 -1.34 10.06 31.31
N SER A 291 -2.19 9.07 31.01
CA SER A 291 -3.62 9.15 31.30
C SER A 291 -3.90 9.21 32.80
N MET A 292 -3.18 8.45 33.62
CA MET A 292 -3.34 8.50 35.08
C MET A 292 -2.91 9.86 35.64
N GLN A 293 -1.77 10.40 35.18
CA GLN A 293 -1.29 11.72 35.61
C GLN A 293 -2.27 12.84 35.27
N LYS A 294 -2.83 12.85 34.05
CA LYS A 294 -3.86 13.82 33.66
C LYS A 294 -5.09 13.74 34.55
N ASN A 295 -5.53 12.53 34.91
CA ASN A 295 -6.67 12.35 35.80
C ASN A 295 -6.39 12.87 37.22
N GLU A 296 -5.16 12.72 37.72
CA GLU A 296 -4.73 13.27 39.01
C GLU A 296 -4.71 14.80 39.00
N GLU A 297 -4.16 15.41 37.95
CA GLU A 297 -4.15 16.86 37.75
C GLU A 297 -5.58 17.44 37.68
N GLU A 298 -6.46 16.85 36.87
CA GLU A 298 -7.86 17.28 36.77
C GLU A 298 -8.61 17.15 38.09
N LEU A 299 -8.33 16.12 38.88
CA LEU A 299 -8.94 15.93 40.19
C LEU A 299 -8.46 17.00 41.17
N GLN A 300 -7.18 17.34 41.13
CA GLN A 300 -6.58 18.37 41.98
C GLN A 300 -7.11 19.77 41.65
N ASP A 301 -7.28 20.09 40.35
CA ASP A 301 -7.90 21.35 39.91
C ASP A 301 -9.36 21.47 40.35
N LYS A 302 -10.14 20.38 40.23
CA LYS A 302 -11.52 20.34 40.74
C LYS A 302 -11.56 20.53 42.25
N LEU A 303 -10.63 19.93 42.99
CA LEU A 303 -10.54 20.08 44.44
C LEU A 303 -10.20 21.52 44.83
N GLN A 304 -9.24 22.16 44.14
CA GLN A 304 -8.89 23.56 44.37
C GLN A 304 -10.04 24.50 44.02
N HIS A 305 -10.76 24.25 42.94
CA HIS A 305 -11.93 25.04 42.56
C HIS A 305 -13.07 24.92 43.58
N LEU A 306 -13.37 23.71 44.06
CA LEU A 306 -14.34 23.48 45.14
C LEU A 306 -13.91 24.16 46.44
N PHE A 307 -12.62 24.11 46.76
CA PHE A 307 -12.07 24.80 47.93
C PHE A 307 -12.22 26.32 47.80
N SER A 308 -11.95 26.88 46.62
CA SER A 308 -12.15 28.31 46.33
C SER A 308 -13.62 28.74 46.48
N ILE A 309 -14.57 27.93 45.97
CA ILE A 309 -16.01 28.16 46.16
C ILE A 309 -16.37 28.13 47.66
N PHE A 310 -15.86 27.14 48.39
CA PHE A 310 -16.14 27.00 49.82
C PHE A 310 -15.60 28.20 50.61
N VAL A 311 -14.37 28.64 50.35
CA VAL A 311 -13.75 29.80 51.00
C VAL A 311 -14.52 31.09 50.70
N HIS A 312 -14.95 31.32 49.45
CA HIS A 312 -15.79 32.47 49.10
C HIS A 312 -17.15 32.45 49.79
N SER A 313 -17.80 31.27 49.85
CA SER A 313 -19.08 31.08 50.55
C SER A 313 -18.94 31.37 52.05
N CYS A 314 -17.86 30.89 52.68
CA CYS A 314 -17.59 31.15 54.10
C CYS A 314 -17.26 32.62 54.40
N HIS A 315 -16.56 33.33 53.50
CA HIS A 315 -16.33 34.78 53.66
C HIS A 315 -17.64 35.57 53.51
N GLY A 316 -18.52 35.20 52.57
CA GLY A 316 -19.85 35.81 52.45
C GLY A 316 -20.70 35.62 53.72
N CYS A 317 -20.69 34.42 54.31
CA CYS A 317 -21.39 34.18 55.58
C CYS A 317 -20.77 34.93 56.78
N ALA A 318 -19.46 35.17 56.77
CA ALA A 318 -18.79 35.92 57.83
C ALA A 318 -19.08 37.44 57.77
N GLU A 319 -19.21 38.00 56.57
CA GLU A 319 -19.65 39.39 56.38
C GLU A 319 -21.13 39.57 56.77
N ASP A 320 -21.99 38.60 56.45
CA ASP A 320 -23.40 38.62 56.87
C ASP A 320 -23.54 38.54 58.40
N ALA A 321 -22.70 37.74 59.08
CA ALA A 321 -22.70 37.62 60.54
C ALA A 321 -22.21 38.89 61.26
N GLN A 322 -21.32 39.69 60.65
CA GLN A 322 -20.89 40.98 61.20
C GLN A 322 -21.86 42.12 60.90
N SER A 323 -22.74 41.97 59.89
CA SER A 323 -23.73 42.99 59.50
C SER A 323 -25.01 43.01 60.36
N GLY A 324 -25.18 42.07 61.29
CA GLY A 324 -26.30 42.06 62.25
C GLY A 324 -27.68 41.86 61.63
N ARG A 325 -27.77 41.34 60.39
CA ARG A 325 -29.07 41.00 59.78
C ARG A 325 -29.51 39.60 60.21
N PRO A 326 -30.78 39.40 60.59
CA PRO A 326 -31.28 38.10 61.04
C PRO A 326 -31.26 37.09 59.88
N SER A 327 -30.72 35.91 60.17
CA SER A 327 -30.65 34.77 59.26
C SER A 327 -32.05 34.29 58.87
N ALA A 328 -32.32 34.25 57.56
CA ALA A 328 -33.51 33.64 57.00
C ALA A 328 -33.46 32.10 57.21
N PRO A 329 -34.61 31.43 57.42
CA PRO A 329 -34.63 30.00 57.71
C PRO A 329 -34.18 29.17 56.50
N PRO A 330 -33.61 27.97 56.71
CA PRO A 330 -33.13 27.14 55.62
C PRO A 330 -34.31 26.67 54.76
N PRO A 331 -34.16 26.58 53.43
CA PRO A 331 -35.21 26.01 52.58
C PRO A 331 -35.41 24.53 52.96
N ARG A 332 -36.68 24.16 53.21
CA ARG A 332 -37.08 22.78 53.47
C ARG A 332 -36.63 21.90 52.30
N GLY A 333 -35.98 20.79 52.64
CA GLY A 333 -35.43 19.84 51.69
C GLY A 333 -36.45 19.32 50.68
N LEU A 334 -35.99 19.23 49.42
CA LEU A 334 -36.54 18.31 48.44
C LEU A 334 -35.63 17.09 48.42
N VAL A 335 -36.15 16.02 49.02
CA VAL A 335 -35.62 14.66 48.89
C VAL A 335 -35.77 14.28 47.42
N HIS A 336 -34.66 14.22 46.68
CA HIS A 336 -34.59 13.40 45.47
C HIS A 336 -33.66 12.23 45.71
N SER A 337 -34.29 11.06 45.69
CA SER A 337 -33.75 9.72 45.75
C SER A 337 -32.64 9.49 44.72
N TYR A 338 -31.48 9.04 45.21
CA TYR A 338 -30.54 8.27 44.41
C TYR A 338 -31.17 6.92 44.04
N SER A 339 -31.37 6.69 42.75
CA SER A 339 -31.59 5.35 42.17
C SER A 339 -30.39 5.00 41.30
N GLY A 340 -29.98 3.75 41.41
CA GLY A 340 -28.69 3.20 40.97
C GLY A 340 -28.34 3.33 39.49
N TYR A 341 -27.05 3.11 39.22
CA TYR A 341 -26.60 2.44 38.01
C TYR A 341 -25.63 1.33 38.42
N ALA A 342 -25.99 0.12 37.99
CA ALA A 342 -25.11 -1.03 37.81
C ALA A 342 -24.43 -0.93 36.45
#